data_AF-A0A099TEH3-F1
#
_entry.id   AF-A0A099TEH3-F1
#
_cell.length_a   1.000
_cell.length_b   1.000
_cell.length_c   1.000
_cell.angle_alpha   90.00
_cell.angle_beta   90.00
_cell.angle_gamma   90.00
#
_symmetry.space_group_name_H-M   'P 1'
#
loop_
_entity.id
_entity.type
_entity.pdbx_description
1 polymer ?
#
loop_
_entity_poly.entity_id
_entity_poly.type
_entity_poly.pdbx_seq_one_letter_code
_entity_poly.pdbx_strand_id
1 'polypeptide(L)'
;MKQARLTFLGLLASTLIATPSLASDDFIKGMMGAVIGAAIANSGSAAQSSNNAQRPAVQRSSRPTISSAQRAENKRVQENLNYFGFNTGTPDGIFGRKTTDAVYKFQACLNRPMTGKLDNFEKQFLDQSSFKAQANGAATLQLVAQSPNGYCGLLQKYLLDLTAPQPSAPTSTQVAVQPAPLAPQNTVTQASRAATQITNVTEVSNSINVNVIGADIQARFDRLTSELALLEQIEAHVKAKTKEVGGQNKLKAVSDRLADLRSLIVEIEVEVNQKYGTPVRPTNGNLGITAVKASEVFPRVPYYIPGTAEEGELWIKPYVSDGGTLSYDFNFTTGDSEFEKIQETIVFVTENLINLESSMVKINEWSDTAQEKGVRRRFEKVASCFPENQCQEKIEGNSSTEIVFLIYEDGATAASIRRNKGRFAKGYNLSVESGLLLAAYASYMNELGSKEFFAATVSDAELDNLFE
;
A
#
# COMPACT_ATOMS: atom_id res chain seq x y z
N MET A 1 58.60 6.39 -38.46
CA MET A 1 59.83 7.22 -38.60
C MET A 1 59.36 8.60 -39.06
N LYS A 2 59.30 9.60 -38.16
CA LYS A 2 60.24 10.76 -38.06
C LYS A 2 60.42 11.46 -39.43
N GLN A 3 60.03 12.72 -39.65
CA GLN A 3 60.41 13.90 -38.86
C GLN A 3 59.40 15.06 -38.86
N ALA A 4 59.48 15.83 -37.77
CA ALA A 4 58.86 17.11 -37.51
C ALA A 4 59.70 18.29 -38.06
N ARG A 5 59.07 19.45 -38.26
CA ARG A 5 59.66 20.74 -37.87
C ARG A 5 58.58 21.77 -37.50
N LEU A 6 58.85 22.36 -36.35
CA LEU A 6 58.14 23.35 -35.56
C LEU A 6 58.56 24.76 -36.01
N THR A 7 57.66 25.73 -36.04
CA THR A 7 57.98 27.11 -35.64
C THR A 7 56.76 27.79 -35.04
N PHE A 8 57.02 28.39 -33.88
CA PHE A 8 56.14 29.03 -32.91
C PHE A 8 56.26 30.55 -33.11
N LEU A 9 55.18 31.32 -33.08
CA LEU A 9 55.19 32.69 -32.58
C LEU A 9 53.78 33.06 -32.10
N GLY A 10 53.66 33.41 -30.82
CA GLY A 10 52.40 33.74 -30.16
C GLY A 10 52.13 35.23 -30.08
N LEU A 11 50.89 35.56 -29.72
CA LEU A 11 50.54 36.78 -28.98
C LEU A 11 49.24 36.54 -28.19
N LEU A 12 49.29 36.75 -26.87
CA LEU A 12 48.16 36.87 -25.95
C LEU A 12 47.50 38.25 -26.09
N ALA A 13 46.16 38.33 -25.93
CA ALA A 13 45.50 39.24 -24.97
C ALA A 13 43.94 39.17 -25.02
N SER A 14 43.36 38.82 -23.86
CA SER A 14 42.22 39.48 -23.18
C SER A 14 40.77 39.36 -23.68
N THR A 15 40.04 38.45 -22.99
CA THR A 15 38.75 38.63 -22.25
C THR A 15 37.59 39.44 -22.84
N LEU A 16 36.40 38.81 -22.91
CA LEU A 16 35.19 39.18 -22.15
C LEU A 16 34.15 38.04 -22.24
N ILE A 17 33.74 37.54 -21.08
CA ILE A 17 32.65 36.58 -20.87
C ILE A 17 31.45 37.40 -20.37
N ALA A 18 30.25 37.14 -20.90
CA ALA A 18 29.00 37.61 -20.31
C ALA A 18 28.08 36.41 -20.04
N THR A 19 27.77 36.21 -18.76
CA THR A 19 26.69 35.37 -18.23
C THR A 19 25.50 36.25 -17.85
N PRO A 20 24.28 35.71 -17.74
CA PRO A 20 23.24 36.32 -16.92
C PRO A 20 23.06 35.56 -15.59
N SER A 21 22.90 36.31 -14.49
CA SER A 21 22.56 35.79 -13.17
C SER A 21 21.34 36.52 -12.57
N LEU A 22 20.40 35.72 -12.07
CA LEU A 22 19.65 35.82 -10.78
C LEU A 22 18.64 36.97 -10.51
N ALA A 23 17.37 36.55 -10.40
CA ALA A 23 16.47 36.54 -9.21
C ALA A 23 16.04 37.81 -8.41
N SER A 24 14.70 37.88 -8.24
CA SER A 24 13.86 38.21 -7.06
C SER A 24 13.25 39.61 -6.79
N ASP A 25 11.90 39.53 -6.62
CA ASP A 25 10.93 40.14 -5.68
C ASP A 25 10.48 41.63 -5.69
N ASP A 26 9.20 41.78 -6.10
CA ASP A 26 8.03 42.23 -5.33
C ASP A 26 7.84 43.73 -4.99
N PHE A 27 6.92 44.43 -5.68
CA PHE A 27 6.26 45.63 -5.14
C PHE A 27 4.98 46.08 -5.90
N ILE A 28 3.81 45.74 -5.32
CA ILE A 28 2.70 46.66 -4.96
C ILE A 28 1.89 47.42 -6.05
N LYS A 29 0.58 47.10 -6.02
CA LYS A 29 -0.65 47.93 -6.17
C LYS A 29 -0.90 48.75 -7.45
N GLY A 30 -2.07 48.46 -8.03
CA GLY A 30 -3.08 49.50 -8.31
C GLY A 30 -3.44 49.70 -9.78
N MET A 31 -4.70 49.42 -10.12
CA MET A 31 -5.58 50.14 -11.06
C MET A 31 -6.72 49.19 -11.46
N MET A 32 -7.93 49.27 -10.89
CA MET A 32 -9.00 50.20 -11.24
C MET A 32 -9.25 50.33 -12.76
N GLY A 33 -10.22 49.55 -13.23
CA GLY A 33 -11.36 50.02 -14.03
C GLY A 33 -11.14 50.45 -15.47
N ALA A 34 -11.85 49.80 -16.40
CA ALA A 34 -12.48 50.48 -17.53
C ALA A 34 -13.62 49.63 -18.10
N VAL A 35 -14.82 50.14 -17.91
CA VAL A 35 -16.06 49.80 -18.64
C VAL A 35 -15.94 50.36 -20.05
N ILE A 36 -16.21 49.57 -21.08
CA ILE A 36 -16.69 50.07 -22.38
C ILE A 36 -17.72 49.10 -22.94
N GLY A 37 -18.97 49.56 -22.97
CA GLY A 37 -20.04 48.99 -23.79
C GLY A 37 -20.15 49.77 -25.10
N ALA A 38 -20.53 49.05 -26.16
CA ALA A 38 -21.09 49.56 -27.41
C ALA A 38 -21.70 48.34 -28.13
N ALA A 39 -22.79 48.40 -28.89
CA ALA A 39 -23.84 49.37 -29.16
C ALA A 39 -24.72 48.71 -30.25
N ILE A 40 -26.06 48.85 -30.18
CA ILE A 40 -27.01 49.09 -31.31
C ILE A 40 -27.10 47.98 -32.42
N ALA A 41 -28.23 47.58 -33.01
CA ALA A 41 -29.66 47.70 -32.75
C ALA A 41 -30.45 46.74 -33.68
N ASN A 42 -31.61 46.35 -33.16
CA ASN A 42 -32.85 45.78 -33.70
C ASN A 42 -33.22 45.95 -35.21
N SER A 43 -33.77 44.90 -35.82
CA SER A 43 -35.00 44.98 -36.65
C SER A 43 -35.71 43.60 -36.85
N GLY A 44 -36.95 43.50 -36.31
CA GLY A 44 -38.15 42.73 -36.75
C GLY A 44 -38.06 41.23 -37.11
N SER A 45 -38.98 40.32 -36.77
CA SER A 45 -40.35 40.42 -36.24
C SER A 45 -40.86 39.03 -35.81
N ALA A 46 -41.79 39.03 -34.85
CA ALA A 46 -42.91 38.10 -34.62
C ALA A 46 -42.69 36.69 -33.98
N ALA A 47 -43.04 36.65 -32.69
CA ALA A 47 -43.99 35.73 -32.05
C ALA A 47 -43.66 34.23 -31.89
N GLN A 48 -43.23 33.84 -30.68
CA GLN A 48 -44.06 32.95 -29.84
C GLN A 48 -43.59 32.91 -28.38
N SER A 49 -44.58 33.03 -27.49
CA SER A 49 -44.49 33.01 -26.03
C SER A 49 -44.08 31.65 -25.45
N SER A 50 -43.16 31.64 -24.49
CA SER A 50 -43.41 31.17 -23.11
C SER A 50 -42.14 31.30 -22.25
N ASN A 51 -42.22 32.17 -21.25
CA ASN A 51 -41.18 32.48 -20.26
C ASN A 51 -41.08 31.40 -19.19
N ASN A 52 -39.89 30.83 -18.97
CA ASN A 52 -39.42 30.45 -17.64
C ASN A 52 -37.89 30.43 -17.62
N ALA A 53 -37.26 31.60 -17.53
CA ALA A 53 -35.82 31.72 -17.37
C ALA A 53 -35.48 31.71 -15.88
N GLN A 54 -35.05 30.54 -15.39
CA GLN A 54 -34.41 30.35 -14.10
C GLN A 54 -33.23 31.31 -13.93
N ARG A 55 -33.18 31.96 -12.77
CA ARG A 55 -32.05 32.72 -12.25
C ARG A 55 -30.77 31.87 -12.24
N PRO A 56 -29.57 32.43 -12.50
CA PRO A 56 -28.32 31.69 -12.32
C PRO A 56 -28.10 31.42 -10.82
N ALA A 57 -28.15 30.15 -10.43
CA ALA A 57 -27.78 29.72 -9.10
C ALA A 57 -26.25 29.82 -8.96
N VAL A 58 -25.80 30.67 -8.04
CA VAL A 58 -24.41 30.69 -7.56
C VAL A 58 -24.11 29.31 -6.97
N GLN A 59 -23.26 28.53 -7.65
CA GLN A 59 -22.81 27.24 -7.12
C GLN A 59 -21.98 27.49 -5.86
N ARG A 60 -22.56 27.17 -4.70
CA ARG A 60 -21.81 27.03 -3.44
C ARG A 60 -20.86 25.85 -3.59
N SER A 61 -19.55 26.13 -3.58
CA SER A 61 -18.53 25.10 -3.46
C SER A 61 -18.83 24.22 -2.25
N SER A 62 -19.13 22.94 -2.48
CA SER A 62 -19.35 21.98 -1.39
C SER A 62 -18.06 21.84 -0.59
N ARG A 63 -18.14 22.06 0.72
CA ARG A 63 -17.06 21.76 1.68
C ARG A 63 -16.51 20.34 1.43
N PRO A 64 -15.20 20.09 1.60
CA PRO A 64 -14.64 18.76 1.43
C PRO A 64 -15.32 17.81 2.41
N THR A 65 -16.05 16.83 1.88
CA THR A 65 -16.62 15.73 2.64
C THR A 65 -15.50 14.75 2.98
N ILE A 66 -15.29 14.50 4.27
CA ILE A 66 -14.33 13.49 4.77
C ILE A 66 -14.63 12.14 4.07
N SER A 67 -13.59 11.50 3.49
CA SER A 67 -13.74 10.21 2.81
C SER A 67 -14.20 9.12 3.78
N SER A 68 -14.85 8.07 3.27
CA SER A 68 -15.27 6.91 4.07
C SER A 68 -14.10 6.28 4.83
N ALA A 69 -12.94 6.15 4.17
CA ALA A 69 -11.70 5.65 4.76
C ALA A 69 -11.22 6.55 5.91
N GLN A 70 -11.17 7.88 5.70
CA GLN A 70 -10.75 8.82 6.74
C GLN A 70 -11.72 8.82 7.94
N ARG A 71 -13.02 8.68 7.68
CA ARG A 71 -14.03 8.56 8.75
C ARG A 71 -13.85 7.29 9.56
N ALA A 72 -13.58 6.15 8.91
CA ALA A 72 -13.32 4.89 9.60
C ALA A 72 -12.06 4.98 10.48
N GLU A 73 -11.00 5.61 9.96
CA GLU A 73 -9.76 5.83 10.70
C GLU A 73 -9.97 6.76 11.91
N ASN A 74 -10.69 7.86 11.73
CA ASN A 74 -11.05 8.77 12.82
C ASN A 74 -11.87 8.05 13.90
N LYS A 75 -12.78 7.17 13.50
CA LYS A 75 -13.60 6.38 14.43
C LYS A 75 -12.72 5.46 15.29
N ARG A 76 -11.75 4.78 14.67
CA ARG A 76 -10.77 3.93 15.38
C ARG A 76 -9.97 4.73 16.42
N VAL A 77 -9.53 5.94 16.06
CA VAL A 77 -8.82 6.82 17.01
C VAL A 77 -9.72 7.19 18.20
N GLN A 78 -10.98 7.54 17.95
CA GLN A 78 -11.95 7.85 19.00
C GLN A 78 -12.21 6.65 19.93
N GLU A 79 -12.32 5.45 19.37
CA GLU A 79 -12.44 4.19 20.12
C GLU A 79 -11.23 3.93 21.01
N ASN A 80 -10.01 4.10 20.48
CA ASN A 80 -8.78 3.88 21.24
C ASN A 80 -8.56 4.93 22.34
N LEU A 81 -8.87 6.20 22.08
CA LEU A 81 -8.85 7.23 23.11
C LEU A 81 -9.84 6.91 24.24
N ASN A 82 -11.07 6.50 23.88
CA ASN A 82 -12.08 6.10 24.86
C ASN A 82 -11.65 4.89 25.69
N TYR A 83 -11.00 3.90 25.07
CA TYR A 83 -10.49 2.70 25.76
C TYR A 83 -9.54 3.06 26.90
N PHE A 84 -8.65 4.04 26.70
CA PHE A 84 -7.72 4.51 27.73
C PHE A 84 -8.31 5.56 28.68
N GLY A 85 -9.62 5.81 28.60
CA GLY A 85 -10.32 6.76 29.47
C GLY A 85 -10.25 8.22 28.99
N PHE A 86 -9.71 8.49 27.79
CA PHE A 86 -9.76 9.82 27.18
C PHE A 86 -11.08 9.98 26.40
N ASN A 87 -12.10 10.50 27.10
CA ASN A 87 -13.46 10.57 26.56
C ASN A 87 -13.58 11.47 25.31
N THR A 88 -13.86 10.87 24.16
CA THR A 88 -14.17 11.53 22.89
C THR A 88 -15.66 11.63 22.59
N GLY A 89 -16.52 10.99 23.39
CA GLY A 89 -17.94 10.77 23.10
C GLY A 89 -18.17 9.48 22.30
N THR A 90 -19.30 9.40 21.60
CA THR A 90 -19.61 8.28 20.72
C THR A 90 -18.69 8.31 19.49
N PRO A 91 -17.98 7.23 19.16
CA PRO A 91 -17.14 7.19 17.97
C PRO A 91 -17.96 7.30 16.67
N ASP A 92 -17.90 8.47 16.03
CA ASP A 92 -18.66 8.85 14.84
C ASP A 92 -17.76 9.17 13.61
N GLY A 93 -16.44 9.13 13.82
CA GLY A 93 -15.43 9.45 12.83
C GLY A 93 -15.29 10.94 12.50
N ILE A 94 -15.92 11.82 13.30
CA ILE A 94 -15.86 13.28 13.14
C ILE A 94 -15.06 13.88 14.29
N PHE A 95 -13.92 14.49 13.97
CA PHE A 95 -13.08 15.14 14.97
C PHE A 95 -13.69 16.48 15.39
N GLY A 96 -14.39 16.47 16.52
CA GLY A 96 -14.92 17.64 17.17
C GLY A 96 -14.14 18.03 18.43
N ARG A 97 -14.65 19.04 19.15
CA ARG A 97 -14.05 19.57 20.37
C ARG A 97 -13.73 18.49 21.41
N LYS A 98 -14.61 17.51 21.62
CA LYS A 98 -14.39 16.39 22.56
C LYS A 98 -13.20 15.52 22.16
N THR A 99 -13.05 15.23 20.87
CA THR A 99 -11.90 14.45 20.38
C THR A 99 -10.60 15.24 20.56
N THR A 100 -10.60 16.54 20.26
CA THR A 100 -9.45 17.41 20.50
C THR A 100 -9.08 17.49 22.00
N ASP A 101 -10.07 17.64 22.89
CA ASP A 101 -9.88 17.65 24.34
C ASP A 101 -9.30 16.31 24.85
N ALA A 102 -9.73 15.18 24.29
CA ALA A 102 -9.18 13.86 24.59
C ALA A 102 -7.72 13.73 24.13
N VAL A 103 -7.40 14.25 22.93
CA VAL A 103 -6.02 14.28 22.41
C VAL A 103 -5.12 15.12 23.31
N TYR A 104 -5.57 16.29 23.78
CA TYR A 104 -4.81 17.09 24.75
C TYR A 104 -4.48 16.31 26.03
N LYS A 105 -5.45 15.58 26.59
CA LYS A 105 -5.24 14.77 27.81
C LYS A 105 -4.31 13.59 27.55
N PHE A 106 -4.41 12.97 26.39
CA PHE A 106 -3.51 11.90 25.97
C PHE A 106 -2.07 12.40 25.82
N GLN A 107 -1.86 13.53 25.14
CA GLN A 107 -0.54 14.15 25.00
C GLN A 107 0.04 14.59 26.35
N ALA A 108 -0.80 15.18 27.22
CA ALA A 108 -0.42 15.52 28.59
C ALA A 108 0.01 14.28 29.39
N CYS A 109 -0.73 13.18 29.26
CA CYS A 109 -0.39 11.91 29.90
C CYS A 109 1.01 11.42 29.49
N LEU A 110 1.38 11.56 28.22
CA LEU A 110 2.68 11.14 27.70
C LEU A 110 3.81 12.16 27.90
N ASN A 111 3.55 13.29 28.58
CA ASN A 111 4.47 14.43 28.68
C ASN A 111 4.94 14.95 27.30
N ARG A 112 4.07 14.88 26.29
CA ARG A 112 4.33 15.41 24.94
C ARG A 112 3.69 16.79 24.76
N PRO A 113 4.13 17.58 23.75
CA PRO A 113 3.49 18.84 23.42
C PRO A 113 1.98 18.67 23.18
N MET A 114 1.18 19.42 23.93
CA MET A 114 -0.28 19.43 23.84
C MET A 114 -0.72 20.22 22.60
N THR A 115 -0.59 19.64 21.41
CA THR A 115 -0.96 20.27 20.13
C THR A 115 -2.45 20.12 19.80
N GLY A 116 -3.13 19.14 20.41
CA GLY A 116 -4.53 18.82 20.12
C GLY A 116 -4.75 18.10 18.80
N LYS A 117 -3.65 17.73 18.11
CA LYS A 117 -3.64 16.93 16.88
C LYS A 117 -2.65 15.78 17.07
N LEU A 118 -3.09 14.55 16.78
CA LEU A 118 -2.20 13.39 16.83
C LEU A 118 -1.22 13.44 15.66
N ASP A 119 0.08 13.39 15.95
CA ASP A 119 1.09 13.11 14.93
C ASP A 119 1.12 11.61 14.58
N ASN A 120 1.92 11.24 13.57
CA ASN A 120 2.00 9.84 13.13
C ASN A 120 2.47 8.90 14.25
N PHE A 121 3.41 9.35 15.08
CA PHE A 121 3.94 8.56 16.20
C PHE A 121 2.86 8.35 17.27
N GLU A 122 2.16 9.41 17.69
CA GLU A 122 1.10 9.37 18.69
C GLU A 122 -0.05 8.49 18.27
N LYS A 123 -0.44 8.57 16.99
CA LYS A 123 -1.49 7.73 16.41
C LYS A 123 -1.09 6.26 16.44
N GLN A 124 0.13 5.97 15.99
CA GLN A 124 0.66 4.61 15.98
C GLN A 124 0.84 4.06 17.40
N PHE A 125 1.35 4.87 18.33
CA PHE A 125 1.52 4.51 19.73
C PHE A 125 0.17 4.22 20.41
N LEU A 126 -0.84 5.06 20.16
CA LEU A 126 -2.20 4.86 20.67
C LEU A 126 -2.81 3.55 20.15
N ASP A 127 -2.68 3.29 18.85
CA ASP A 127 -3.17 2.07 18.21
C ASP A 127 -2.48 0.82 18.75
N GLN A 128 -1.15 0.83 18.85
CA GLN A 128 -0.36 -0.28 19.37
C GLN A 128 -0.63 -0.53 20.86
N SER A 129 -0.75 0.55 21.64
CA SER A 129 -1.07 0.46 23.06
C SER A 129 -2.44 -0.19 23.24
N SER A 130 -3.44 0.22 22.46
CA SER A 130 -4.81 -0.33 22.53
C SER A 130 -4.81 -1.81 22.21
N PHE A 131 -4.12 -2.21 21.13
CA PHE A 131 -3.96 -3.60 20.76
C PHE A 131 -3.26 -4.41 21.86
N LYS A 132 -2.13 -3.93 22.39
CA LYS A 132 -1.36 -4.58 23.48
C LYS A 132 -2.21 -4.74 24.74
N ALA A 133 -3.00 -3.72 25.07
CA ALA A 133 -3.84 -3.70 26.24
C ALA A 133 -5.05 -4.65 26.11
N GLN A 134 -5.62 -4.78 24.91
CA GLN A 134 -6.73 -5.69 24.64
C GLN A 134 -6.26 -7.15 24.57
N ALA A 135 -5.11 -7.41 23.92
CA ALA A 135 -4.52 -8.74 23.83
C ALA A 135 -4.15 -9.34 25.20
N ASN A 136 -3.82 -8.49 26.17
CA ASN A 136 -3.41 -8.89 27.51
C ASN A 136 -4.43 -8.49 28.59
N GLY A 137 -5.73 -8.50 28.27
CA GLY A 137 -6.79 -7.91 29.10
C GLY A 137 -6.67 -8.14 30.62
N ALA A 138 -6.43 -9.37 31.09
CA ALA A 138 -6.27 -9.65 32.52
C ALA A 138 -5.01 -9.02 33.14
N ALA A 139 -3.86 -9.14 32.47
CA ALA A 139 -2.60 -8.55 32.93
C ALA A 139 -2.62 -7.02 32.83
N THR A 140 -3.27 -6.47 31.80
CA THR A 140 -3.50 -5.05 31.62
C THR A 140 -4.33 -4.49 32.76
N LEU A 141 -5.42 -5.15 33.16
CA LEU A 141 -6.23 -4.70 34.30
C LEU A 141 -5.45 -4.73 35.62
N GLN A 142 -4.59 -5.75 35.82
CA GLN A 142 -3.70 -5.79 36.98
C GLN A 142 -2.68 -4.64 36.97
N LEU A 143 -2.07 -4.38 35.80
CA LEU A 143 -1.07 -3.32 35.67
C LEU A 143 -1.69 -1.93 35.80
N VAL A 144 -2.91 -1.74 35.30
CA VAL A 144 -3.72 -0.52 35.49
C VAL A 144 -4.05 -0.33 36.97
N ALA A 145 -4.44 -1.39 37.68
CA ALA A 145 -4.72 -1.32 39.13
C ALA A 145 -3.48 -1.00 39.97
N GLN A 146 -2.29 -1.40 39.51
CA GLN A 146 -1.01 -1.13 40.16
C GLN A 146 -0.38 0.21 39.72
N SER A 147 -0.88 0.81 38.64
CA SER A 147 -0.33 2.05 38.08
C SER A 147 -0.87 3.28 38.83
N PRO A 148 -0.01 4.24 39.25
CA PRO A 148 -0.44 5.44 39.98
C PRO A 148 -1.53 6.28 39.30
N ASN A 149 -1.58 6.26 37.97
CA ASN A 149 -2.53 7.03 37.15
C ASN A 149 -3.42 6.13 36.26
N GLY A 150 -3.68 4.88 36.68
CA GLY A 150 -4.49 3.93 35.93
C GLY A 150 -4.00 3.73 34.49
N TYR A 151 -4.89 3.88 33.51
CA TYR A 151 -4.57 3.77 32.09
C TYR A 151 -3.52 4.78 31.61
N CYS A 152 -3.41 5.95 32.24
CA CYS A 152 -2.33 6.88 31.90
C CYS A 152 -0.96 6.34 32.35
N GLY A 153 -0.88 5.76 33.55
CA GLY A 153 0.36 5.13 34.03
C GLY A 153 0.76 3.92 33.17
N LEU A 154 -0.23 3.16 32.69
CA LEU A 154 -0.02 2.09 31.72
C LEU A 154 0.62 2.63 30.43
N LEU A 155 0.06 3.70 29.87
CA LEU A 155 0.58 4.32 28.64
C LEU A 155 1.98 4.92 28.85
N GLN A 156 2.24 5.56 29.99
CA GLN A 156 3.57 6.05 30.33
C GLN A 156 4.58 4.89 30.42
N LYS A 157 4.19 3.75 31.00
CA LYS A 157 5.02 2.55 31.04
C LYS A 157 5.29 2.01 29.64
N TYR A 158 4.26 1.90 28.79
CA TYR A 158 4.45 1.48 27.41
C TYR A 158 5.36 2.43 26.64
N LEU A 159 5.31 3.73 26.91
CA LEU A 159 6.19 4.72 26.31
C LEU A 159 7.64 4.60 26.83
N LEU A 160 7.81 4.38 28.13
CA LEU A 160 9.12 4.15 28.76
C LEU A 160 9.79 2.88 28.24
N ASP A 161 9.02 1.80 28.09
CA ASP A 161 9.47 0.53 27.54
C ASP A 161 9.98 0.69 26.08
N LEU A 162 9.53 1.72 25.34
CA LEU A 162 10.05 2.05 24.00
C LEU A 162 11.40 2.78 24.01
N THR A 163 11.85 3.29 25.17
CA THR A 163 13.00 4.21 25.29
C THR A 163 14.13 3.73 26.22
N ALA A 164 13.95 2.61 26.93
CA ALA A 164 14.92 2.11 27.91
C ALA A 164 16.09 1.30 27.29
N PRO A 165 17.37 1.62 27.61
CA PRO A 165 18.53 0.76 27.35
C PRO A 165 18.53 -0.46 28.29
N GLN A 166 18.82 -1.65 27.74
CA GLN A 166 18.81 -2.92 28.48
C GLN A 166 19.82 -2.95 29.65
N PRO A 167 19.41 -3.26 30.89
CA PRO A 167 20.34 -3.46 32.01
C PRO A 167 21.11 -4.79 31.90
N SER A 168 22.38 -4.79 32.27
CA SER A 168 23.25 -5.97 32.33
C SER A 168 23.32 -6.62 33.73
N ALA A 169 23.32 -7.97 33.74
CA ALA A 169 23.78 -8.92 34.78
C ALA A 169 22.81 -9.20 35.98
N PRO A 170 22.82 -10.40 36.64
CA PRO A 170 24.00 -11.19 37.03
C PRO A 170 24.00 -12.70 36.70
N THR A 171 25.22 -13.21 36.62
CA THR A 171 25.64 -14.61 36.61
C THR A 171 25.39 -15.26 37.98
N SER A 172 24.68 -16.39 38.03
CA SER A 172 24.90 -17.37 39.09
C SER A 172 24.63 -18.79 38.59
N THR A 173 25.71 -19.55 38.60
CA THR A 173 25.88 -20.99 38.41
C THR A 173 24.78 -21.80 39.11
N GLN A 174 24.12 -22.72 38.39
CA GLN A 174 23.31 -23.76 39.01
C GLN A 174 23.83 -25.15 38.68
N VAL A 175 24.14 -25.84 39.77
CA VAL A 175 24.58 -27.23 39.91
C VAL A 175 23.47 -28.16 39.45
N ALA A 176 23.86 -29.16 38.66
CA ALA A 176 23.00 -30.22 38.14
C ALA A 176 22.47 -31.13 39.26
N VAL A 177 21.20 -31.53 39.20
CA VAL A 177 20.72 -32.77 39.84
C VAL A 177 19.67 -33.47 38.97
N GLN A 178 19.93 -34.75 38.70
CA GLN A 178 19.12 -35.74 38.00
C GLN A 178 17.91 -36.23 38.81
N PRO A 179 16.92 -36.92 38.18
CA PRO A 179 15.64 -37.25 38.79
C PRO A 179 15.60 -38.64 39.44
N ALA A 180 14.78 -38.81 40.50
CA ALA A 180 14.28 -40.11 40.94
C ALA A 180 12.92 -39.99 41.68
N PRO A 181 12.09 -41.06 41.74
CA PRO A 181 10.64 -40.95 41.91
C PRO A 181 10.04 -41.59 43.19
N LEU A 182 8.76 -41.25 43.43
CA LEU A 182 7.65 -41.94 44.12
C LEU A 182 7.57 -42.05 45.67
N ALA A 183 6.32 -41.75 46.12
CA ALA A 183 5.53 -42.25 47.26
C ALA A 183 5.52 -41.52 48.64
N PRO A 184 4.40 -41.62 49.41
CA PRO A 184 3.84 -40.55 50.25
C PRO A 184 3.74 -40.87 51.76
N GLN A 185 3.50 -39.87 52.64
CA GLN A 185 2.50 -39.88 53.74
C GLN A 185 2.65 -38.77 54.80
N ASN A 186 1.48 -38.19 55.16
CA ASN A 186 0.93 -37.89 56.50
C ASN A 186 1.45 -36.75 57.43
N THR A 187 0.53 -35.79 57.64
CA THR A 187 0.03 -35.14 58.89
C THR A 187 0.99 -34.66 60.00
N VAL A 188 0.88 -33.39 60.42
CA VAL A 188 0.13 -32.90 61.62
C VAL A 188 0.47 -31.42 61.91
N THR A 189 -0.61 -30.68 62.17
CA THR A 189 -0.91 -29.43 62.90
C THR A 189 0.08 -28.81 63.94
N GLN A 190 -0.04 -27.47 64.04
CA GLN A 190 -0.01 -26.57 65.24
C GLN A 190 1.17 -25.60 65.49
N ALA A 191 0.85 -24.32 65.25
CA ALA A 191 0.78 -23.18 66.18
C ALA A 191 2.02 -22.55 66.86
N SER A 192 2.16 -21.25 66.57
CA SER A 192 2.55 -20.13 67.46
C SER A 192 4.02 -19.94 67.86
N ARG A 193 4.62 -18.86 67.34
CA ARG A 193 5.04 -17.69 68.13
C ARG A 193 5.48 -16.55 67.20
N ALA A 194 4.97 -15.36 67.49
CA ALA A 194 5.41 -14.12 66.88
C ALA A 194 6.86 -13.85 67.30
N ALA A 195 7.74 -13.71 66.32
CA ALA A 195 8.99 -12.99 66.45
C ALA A 195 9.19 -12.20 65.16
N THR A 196 9.24 -10.89 65.31
CA THR A 196 9.52 -9.89 64.28
C THR A 196 10.81 -10.28 63.55
N GLN A 197 10.69 -10.78 62.32
CA GLN A 197 11.81 -10.94 61.41
C GLN A 197 11.48 -10.30 60.07
N ILE A 198 12.37 -9.39 59.69
CA ILE A 198 12.45 -8.68 58.43
C ILE A 198 12.40 -9.73 57.31
N THR A 199 11.27 -9.82 56.63
CA THR A 199 11.08 -10.78 55.54
C THR A 199 11.56 -10.11 54.25
N ASN A 200 12.79 -10.45 53.86
CA ASN A 200 13.21 -10.29 52.47
C ASN A 200 12.28 -11.18 51.63
N VAL A 201 11.37 -10.56 50.90
CA VAL A 201 10.62 -11.22 49.84
C VAL A 201 11.62 -11.47 48.71
N THR A 202 12.13 -12.70 48.64
CA THR A 202 12.81 -13.19 47.45
C THR A 202 11.75 -13.33 46.37
N GLU A 203 11.63 -12.31 45.52
CA GLU A 203 10.89 -12.37 44.27
C GLU A 203 11.45 -13.51 43.42
N VAL A 204 10.67 -14.55 43.21
CA VAL A 204 10.92 -15.50 42.12
C VAL A 204 10.48 -14.81 40.84
N SER A 205 11.39 -14.02 40.28
CA SER A 205 11.23 -13.37 38.97
C SER A 205 11.37 -14.43 37.88
N ASN A 206 10.23 -14.96 37.43
CA ASN A 206 10.15 -15.72 36.20
C ASN A 206 10.19 -14.74 35.00
N SER A 207 11.37 -14.21 34.67
CA SER A 207 11.54 -13.30 33.54
C SER A 207 11.78 -14.11 32.26
N ILE A 208 10.70 -14.38 31.52
CA ILE A 208 10.78 -14.74 30.11
C ILE A 208 11.22 -13.48 29.35
N ASN A 209 12.45 -13.49 28.80
CA ASN A 209 12.95 -12.42 27.94
C ASN A 209 12.18 -12.44 26.62
N VAL A 210 11.14 -11.61 26.50
CA VAL A 210 10.45 -11.37 25.24
C VAL A 210 11.13 -10.20 24.55
N ASN A 211 12.04 -10.50 23.64
CA ASN A 211 12.55 -9.51 22.70
C ASN A 211 11.43 -9.19 21.70
N VAL A 212 10.98 -7.93 21.72
CA VAL A 212 9.88 -7.44 20.91
C VAL A 212 10.42 -7.06 19.53
N ILE A 213 9.89 -7.73 18.51
CA ILE A 213 10.15 -7.46 17.10
C ILE A 213 9.67 -6.03 16.77
N GLY A 214 10.47 -5.27 16.01
CA GLY A 214 10.07 -3.94 15.56
C GLY A 214 8.73 -3.98 14.82
N ALA A 215 7.83 -3.02 15.09
CA ALA A 215 6.50 -2.99 14.48
C ALA A 215 6.54 -2.88 12.94
N ASP A 216 7.60 -2.30 12.39
CA ASP A 216 7.90 -2.25 10.97
C ASP A 216 8.29 -3.62 10.41
N ILE A 217 9.08 -4.40 11.15
CA ILE A 217 9.49 -5.75 10.79
C ILE A 217 8.28 -6.69 10.84
N GLN A 218 7.46 -6.59 11.88
CA GLN A 218 6.21 -7.36 11.99
C GLN A 218 5.24 -7.01 10.84
N ALA A 219 5.07 -5.72 10.52
CA ALA A 219 4.21 -5.29 9.41
C ALA A 219 4.73 -5.74 8.04
N ARG A 220 6.05 -5.69 7.82
CA ARG A 220 6.69 -6.23 6.61
C ARG A 220 6.50 -7.74 6.51
N PHE A 221 6.69 -8.47 7.61
CA PHE A 221 6.48 -9.91 7.67
C PHE A 221 5.01 -10.30 7.42
N ASP A 222 4.06 -9.61 8.04
CA ASP A 222 2.62 -9.80 7.83
C ASP A 222 2.22 -9.53 6.38
N ARG A 223 2.81 -8.50 5.74
CA ARG A 223 2.59 -8.20 4.32
C ARG A 223 3.12 -9.31 3.42
N LEU A 224 4.37 -9.75 3.63
CA LEU A 224 4.99 -10.79 2.80
C LEU A 224 4.29 -12.14 2.96
N THR A 225 3.87 -12.51 4.17
CA THR A 225 3.13 -13.74 4.41
C THR A 225 1.72 -13.70 3.82
N SER A 226 1.07 -12.54 3.82
CA SER A 226 -0.21 -12.33 3.12
C SER A 226 -0.03 -12.42 1.59
N GLU A 227 1.02 -11.81 1.04
CA GLU A 227 1.38 -11.87 -0.38
C GLU A 227 1.68 -13.31 -0.81
N LEU A 228 2.40 -14.07 0.02
CA LEU A 228 2.68 -15.49 -0.17
C LEU A 228 1.39 -16.31 -0.21
N ALA A 229 0.52 -16.16 0.78
CA ALA A 229 -0.73 -16.91 0.87
C ALA A 229 -1.65 -16.65 -0.35
N LEU A 230 -1.71 -15.40 -0.82
CA LEU A 230 -2.45 -15.07 -2.03
C LEU A 230 -1.82 -15.72 -3.26
N LEU A 231 -0.49 -15.65 -3.36
CA LEU A 231 0.22 -16.26 -4.48
C LEU A 231 0.08 -17.78 -4.54
N GLU A 232 -0.03 -18.45 -3.40
CA GLU A 232 -0.32 -19.89 -3.35
C GLU A 232 -1.73 -20.19 -3.88
N GLN A 233 -2.72 -19.33 -3.62
CA GLN A 233 -4.05 -19.45 -4.21
C GLN A 233 -4.03 -19.20 -5.73
N ILE A 234 -3.29 -18.19 -6.19
CA ILE A 234 -3.10 -17.90 -7.62
C ILE A 234 -2.38 -19.08 -8.28
N GLU A 235 -1.37 -19.65 -7.64
CA GLU A 235 -0.66 -20.82 -8.15
C GLU A 235 -1.60 -22.01 -8.29
N ALA A 236 -2.43 -22.30 -7.29
CA ALA A 236 -3.45 -23.35 -7.36
C ALA A 236 -4.46 -23.09 -8.49
N HIS A 237 -4.89 -21.83 -8.64
CA HIS A 237 -5.78 -21.38 -9.69
C HIS A 237 -5.20 -21.63 -11.09
N VAL A 238 -3.96 -21.19 -11.32
CA VAL A 238 -3.25 -21.37 -12.59
C VAL A 238 -2.94 -22.86 -12.83
N LYS A 239 -2.58 -23.63 -11.79
CA LYS A 239 -2.36 -25.08 -11.89
C LYS A 239 -3.58 -25.81 -12.44
N ALA A 240 -4.77 -25.47 -11.96
CA ALA A 240 -6.02 -26.05 -12.47
C ALA A 240 -6.24 -25.75 -13.97
N LYS A 241 -5.72 -24.61 -14.46
CA LYS A 241 -5.81 -24.12 -15.84
C LYS A 241 -4.54 -24.33 -16.67
N THR A 242 -3.60 -25.17 -16.24
CA THR A 242 -2.28 -25.34 -16.90
C THR A 242 -2.40 -25.78 -18.37
N LYS A 243 -3.51 -26.43 -18.74
CA LYS A 243 -3.79 -26.88 -20.12
C LYS A 243 -4.23 -25.75 -21.06
N GLU A 244 -4.56 -24.57 -20.53
CA GLU A 244 -4.90 -23.40 -21.33
C GLU A 244 -3.66 -22.75 -21.95
N VAL A 245 -3.88 -21.91 -22.96
CA VAL A 245 -2.82 -21.20 -23.68
C VAL A 245 -1.99 -20.35 -22.70
N GLY A 246 -0.67 -20.54 -22.70
CA GLY A 246 0.24 -19.88 -21.76
C GLY A 246 0.17 -20.36 -20.31
N GLY A 247 -0.62 -21.41 -20.00
CA GLY A 247 -0.80 -21.91 -18.63
C GLY A 247 0.51 -22.28 -17.93
N GLN A 248 1.41 -22.99 -18.61
CA GLN A 248 2.72 -23.36 -18.06
C GLN A 248 3.63 -22.15 -17.81
N ASN A 249 3.61 -21.16 -18.71
CA ASN A 249 4.45 -19.96 -18.58
C ASN A 249 3.94 -19.05 -17.45
N LYS A 250 2.61 -18.89 -17.35
CA LYS A 250 1.95 -18.24 -16.20
C LYS A 250 2.32 -18.94 -14.89
N LEU A 251 2.25 -20.27 -14.87
CA LEU A 251 2.59 -21.06 -13.68
C LEU A 251 4.04 -20.85 -13.28
N LYS A 252 4.99 -20.92 -14.23
CA LYS A 252 6.41 -20.67 -13.97
C LYS A 252 6.64 -19.28 -13.36
N ALA A 253 6.06 -18.23 -13.95
CA ALA A 253 6.23 -16.86 -13.43
C ALA A 253 5.71 -16.72 -11.98
N VAL A 254 4.55 -17.34 -11.67
CA VAL A 254 4.00 -17.37 -10.31
C VAL A 254 4.90 -18.17 -9.36
N SER A 255 5.37 -19.34 -9.77
CA SER A 255 6.26 -20.20 -8.97
C SER A 255 7.62 -19.54 -8.69
N ASP A 256 8.19 -18.82 -9.66
CA ASP A 256 9.45 -18.07 -9.48
C ASP A 256 9.26 -16.96 -8.44
N ARG A 257 8.17 -16.18 -8.54
CA ARG A 257 7.84 -15.13 -7.56
C ARG A 257 7.59 -15.69 -6.15
N LEU A 258 6.94 -16.86 -6.05
CA LEU A 258 6.76 -17.58 -4.79
C LEU A 258 8.11 -17.97 -4.17
N ALA A 259 9.07 -18.41 -4.98
CA ALA A 259 10.40 -18.76 -4.49
C ALA A 259 11.13 -17.53 -3.91
N ASP A 260 11.07 -16.39 -4.61
CA ASP A 260 11.66 -15.13 -4.14
C ASP A 260 11.05 -14.67 -2.81
N LEU A 261 9.71 -14.70 -2.70
CA LEU A 261 9.02 -14.30 -1.47
C LEU A 261 9.34 -15.23 -0.31
N ARG A 262 9.43 -16.54 -0.54
CA ARG A 262 9.85 -17.50 0.49
C ARG A 262 11.27 -17.19 0.96
N SER A 263 12.18 -16.84 0.05
CA SER A 263 13.54 -16.43 0.40
C SER A 263 13.55 -15.16 1.27
N LEU A 264 12.76 -14.14 0.91
CA LEU A 264 12.65 -12.90 1.69
C LEU A 264 12.06 -13.12 3.09
N ILE A 265 11.07 -14.01 3.21
CA ILE A 265 10.49 -14.40 4.50
C ILE A 265 11.54 -15.08 5.37
N VAL A 266 12.30 -16.02 4.82
CA VAL A 266 13.38 -16.71 5.54
C VAL A 266 14.48 -15.73 5.96
N GLU A 267 14.84 -14.76 5.11
CA GLU A 267 15.82 -13.73 5.44
C GLU A 267 15.37 -12.89 6.63
N ILE A 268 14.10 -12.45 6.64
CA ILE A 268 13.52 -11.73 7.78
C ILE A 268 13.48 -12.61 9.03
N GLU A 269 13.09 -13.89 8.93
CA GLU A 269 13.10 -14.82 10.06
C GLU A 269 14.51 -14.98 10.66
N VAL A 270 15.53 -15.09 9.81
CA VAL A 270 16.94 -15.17 10.23
C VAL A 270 17.38 -13.87 10.87
N GLU A 271 17.09 -12.71 10.26
CA GLU A 271 17.41 -11.39 10.82
C GLU A 271 16.73 -11.22 12.18
N VAL A 272 15.44 -11.53 12.28
CA VAL A 272 14.68 -11.38 13.52
C VAL A 272 15.23 -12.33 14.59
N ASN A 273 15.51 -13.58 14.24
CA ASN A 273 16.07 -14.53 15.18
C ASN A 273 17.48 -14.13 15.64
N GLN A 274 18.32 -13.56 14.76
CA GLN A 274 19.65 -13.08 15.11
C GLN A 274 19.60 -11.80 15.98
N LYS A 275 18.70 -10.88 15.67
CA LYS A 275 18.63 -9.54 16.30
C LYS A 275 17.76 -9.50 17.54
N TYR A 276 16.70 -10.32 17.56
CA TYR A 276 15.70 -10.37 18.61
C TYR A 276 15.57 -11.77 19.24
N GLY A 277 16.17 -12.85 18.73
CA GLY A 277 16.13 -14.15 19.43
C GLY A 277 14.71 -14.73 19.63
N THR A 278 13.72 -14.20 18.90
CA THR A 278 12.32 -14.63 18.93
C THR A 278 11.82 -14.82 17.49
N PRO A 279 11.15 -15.94 17.15
CA PRO A 279 10.59 -16.13 15.82
C PRO A 279 9.46 -15.12 15.54
N VAL A 280 9.49 -14.47 14.38
CA VAL A 280 8.37 -13.66 13.88
C VAL A 280 7.24 -14.57 13.41
N ARG A 281 5.98 -14.19 13.63
CA ARG A 281 4.81 -14.99 13.25
C ARG A 281 3.75 -14.11 12.59
N PRO A 282 2.99 -14.63 11.60
CA PRO A 282 1.94 -13.84 10.97
C PRO A 282 0.85 -13.54 11.99
N THR A 283 0.44 -12.28 12.10
CA THR A 283 -0.64 -11.89 13.02
C THR A 283 -2.03 -12.23 12.48
N ASN A 284 -2.16 -12.49 11.17
CA ASN A 284 -3.44 -12.70 10.51
C ASN A 284 -3.34 -13.69 9.34
N GLY A 285 -3.12 -14.97 9.65
CA GLY A 285 -2.90 -16.04 8.67
C GLY A 285 -4.16 -16.59 7.98
N ASN A 286 -5.36 -16.08 8.30
CA ASN A 286 -6.61 -16.58 7.76
C ASN A 286 -7.44 -15.42 7.22
N LEU A 287 -7.35 -15.17 5.92
CA LEU A 287 -8.26 -14.24 5.26
C LEU A 287 -8.92 -14.97 4.10
N GLY A 288 -10.12 -15.48 4.35
CA GLY A 288 -11.14 -15.56 3.30
C GLY A 288 -11.43 -14.12 2.89
N ILE A 289 -11.03 -13.78 1.68
CA ILE A 289 -10.93 -12.40 1.21
C ILE A 289 -12.01 -12.16 0.17
N THR A 290 -12.72 -11.06 0.32
CA THR A 290 -13.48 -10.52 -0.81
C THR A 290 -12.51 -10.10 -1.92
N ALA A 291 -12.96 -9.94 -3.17
CA ALA A 291 -12.09 -9.53 -4.28
C ALA A 291 -11.38 -8.20 -4.01
N VAL A 292 -12.06 -7.28 -3.32
CA VAL A 292 -11.45 -6.02 -2.86
C VAL A 292 -10.39 -6.27 -1.79
N LYS A 293 -10.66 -7.13 -0.80
CA LYS A 293 -9.66 -7.44 0.24
C LYS A 293 -8.45 -8.17 -0.33
N ALA A 294 -8.66 -9.03 -1.34
CA ALA A 294 -7.59 -9.66 -2.10
C ALA A 294 -6.72 -8.65 -2.85
N SER A 295 -7.34 -7.59 -3.40
CA SER A 295 -6.59 -6.53 -4.08
C SER A 295 -5.67 -5.72 -3.16
N GLU A 296 -5.96 -5.65 -1.86
CA GLU A 296 -5.12 -4.91 -0.90
C GLU A 296 -3.83 -5.64 -0.54
N VAL A 297 -3.83 -6.96 -0.60
CA VAL A 297 -2.67 -7.83 -0.33
C VAL A 297 -2.00 -8.34 -1.61
N PHE A 298 -2.37 -7.75 -2.74
CA PHE A 298 -1.94 -8.15 -4.07
C PHE A 298 -0.43 -7.96 -4.27
N PRO A 299 0.26 -8.97 -4.84
CA PRO A 299 1.67 -8.85 -5.21
C PRO A 299 1.82 -7.74 -6.25
N ARG A 300 2.67 -6.78 -5.94
CA ARG A 300 2.86 -5.63 -6.81
C ARG A 300 3.72 -6.01 -8.00
N VAL A 301 3.27 -5.68 -9.20
CA VAL A 301 4.00 -5.96 -10.44
C VAL A 301 4.91 -4.77 -10.74
N PRO A 302 6.24 -4.96 -10.81
CA PRO A 302 7.16 -3.86 -11.08
C PRO A 302 7.04 -3.40 -12.54
N TYR A 303 7.11 -2.09 -12.76
CA TYR A 303 7.20 -1.47 -14.08
C TYR A 303 8.26 -0.36 -14.10
N TYR A 304 8.69 0.02 -15.29
CA TYR A 304 9.54 1.19 -15.52
C TYR A 304 9.01 2.06 -16.66
N ILE A 305 9.38 3.34 -16.65
CA ILE A 305 9.03 4.27 -17.73
C ILE A 305 10.22 4.44 -18.67
N PRO A 306 10.07 4.11 -19.97
CA PRO A 306 11.20 4.12 -20.90
C PRO A 306 11.80 5.51 -21.06
N GLY A 307 13.13 5.58 -21.06
CA GLY A 307 13.88 6.84 -21.20
C GLY A 307 13.95 7.68 -19.93
N THR A 308 13.49 7.15 -18.80
CA THR A 308 13.57 7.79 -17.48
C THR A 308 14.19 6.84 -16.46
N ALA A 309 14.54 7.35 -15.28
CA ALA A 309 14.89 6.54 -14.11
C ALA A 309 13.66 6.20 -13.25
N GLU A 310 12.45 6.52 -13.71
CA GLU A 310 11.23 6.30 -12.95
C GLU A 310 10.82 4.83 -13.02
N GLU A 311 10.71 4.24 -11.84
CA GLU A 311 10.21 2.89 -11.62
C GLU A 311 9.01 2.92 -10.68
N GLY A 312 8.20 1.88 -10.73
CA GLY A 312 6.98 1.84 -9.98
C GLY A 312 6.36 0.45 -9.85
N GLU A 313 5.22 0.45 -9.18
CA GLU A 313 4.48 -0.75 -8.85
C GLU A 313 3.06 -0.65 -9.41
N LEU A 314 2.61 -1.72 -10.06
CA LEU A 314 1.27 -1.89 -10.61
C LEU A 314 0.46 -2.87 -9.75
N TRP A 315 -0.80 -2.52 -9.48
CA TRP A 315 -1.77 -3.40 -8.82
C TRP A 315 -3.17 -3.23 -9.41
N ILE A 316 -3.99 -4.29 -9.31
CA ILE A 316 -5.33 -4.37 -9.90
C ILE A 316 -6.38 -4.33 -8.77
N LYS A 317 -7.37 -3.44 -8.88
CA LYS A 317 -8.50 -3.36 -7.95
C LYS A 317 -9.84 -3.59 -8.67
N PRO A 318 -10.59 -4.66 -8.34
CA PRO A 318 -11.92 -4.89 -8.90
C PRO A 318 -12.96 -4.02 -8.17
N TYR A 319 -13.99 -3.58 -8.90
CA TYR A 319 -15.14 -2.88 -8.35
C TYR A 319 -16.33 -2.96 -9.32
N VAL A 320 -17.53 -2.68 -8.81
CA VAL A 320 -18.72 -2.50 -9.64
C VAL A 320 -18.89 -1.00 -9.89
N SER A 321 -18.93 -0.60 -11.16
CA SER A 321 -19.14 0.81 -11.54
C SER A 321 -20.58 1.25 -11.24
N ASP A 322 -20.83 2.56 -11.25
CA ASP A 322 -22.19 3.12 -11.10
C ASP A 322 -23.16 2.61 -12.21
N GLY A 323 -22.60 2.16 -13.34
CA GLY A 323 -23.35 1.51 -14.41
C GLY A 323 -23.63 0.02 -14.18
N GLY A 324 -23.32 -0.52 -12.99
CA GLY A 324 -23.55 -1.92 -12.66
C GLY A 324 -22.61 -2.89 -13.38
N THR A 325 -21.48 -2.42 -13.89
CA THR A 325 -20.53 -3.25 -14.65
C THR A 325 -19.28 -3.55 -13.82
N LEU A 326 -18.89 -4.82 -13.74
CA LEU A 326 -17.64 -5.24 -13.13
C LEU A 326 -16.45 -4.65 -13.90
N SER A 327 -15.65 -3.86 -13.18
CA SER A 327 -14.54 -3.07 -13.72
C SER A 327 -13.29 -3.27 -12.84
N TYR A 328 -12.12 -2.98 -13.41
CA TYR A 328 -10.82 -3.21 -12.79
C TYR A 328 -9.95 -1.96 -12.97
N ASP A 329 -9.56 -1.35 -11.85
CA ASP A 329 -8.61 -0.25 -11.83
C ASP A 329 -7.19 -0.81 -11.84
N PHE A 330 -6.43 -0.53 -12.91
CA PHE A 330 -5.00 -0.78 -13.00
C PHE A 330 -4.27 0.46 -12.51
N ASN A 331 -3.80 0.41 -11.27
CA ASN A 331 -3.18 1.54 -10.60
C ASN A 331 -1.66 1.47 -10.71
N PHE A 332 -1.08 2.47 -11.38
CA PHE A 332 0.36 2.63 -11.52
C PHE A 332 0.87 3.57 -10.43
N THR A 333 1.76 3.11 -9.58
CA THR A 333 2.26 3.85 -8.40
C THR A 333 3.77 4.06 -8.49
N THR A 334 4.29 5.15 -7.92
CA THR A 334 5.75 5.33 -7.76
C THR A 334 6.13 5.36 -6.29
N GLY A 335 7.35 4.91 -6.00
CA GLY A 335 7.93 4.98 -4.65
C GLY A 335 8.36 6.39 -4.24
N ASP A 336 8.70 7.24 -5.20
CA ASP A 336 9.44 8.50 -4.97
C ASP A 336 8.56 9.75 -4.84
N SER A 337 7.24 9.61 -4.99
CA SER A 337 6.32 10.75 -5.00
C SER A 337 5.74 11.04 -3.61
N GLU A 338 6.11 12.20 -3.04
CA GLU A 338 5.51 12.71 -1.80
C GLU A 338 4.07 13.24 -2.01
N PHE A 339 3.72 13.60 -3.24
CA PHE A 339 2.45 14.28 -3.57
C PHE A 339 1.38 13.33 -4.08
N GLU A 340 1.77 12.36 -4.91
CA GLU A 340 0.84 11.52 -5.66
C GLU A 340 1.38 10.09 -5.77
N LYS A 341 0.85 9.22 -4.91
CA LYS A 341 1.24 7.81 -4.88
C LYS A 341 0.70 7.02 -6.06
N ILE A 342 -0.39 7.45 -6.69
CA ILE A 342 -0.97 6.81 -7.90
C ILE A 342 -0.80 7.78 -9.07
N GLN A 343 0.09 7.45 -10.01
CA GLN A 343 0.38 8.26 -11.19
C GLN A 343 -0.70 8.20 -12.24
N GLU A 344 -1.32 7.03 -12.41
CA GLU A 344 -2.32 6.79 -13.44
C GLU A 344 -3.17 5.59 -13.04
N THR A 345 -4.45 5.66 -13.38
CA THR A 345 -5.37 4.53 -13.29
C THR A 345 -5.95 4.25 -14.66
N ILE A 346 -5.75 3.03 -15.17
CA ILE A 346 -6.37 2.57 -16.41
C ILE A 346 -7.52 1.64 -16.04
N VAL A 347 -8.73 1.95 -16.50
CA VAL A 347 -9.91 1.13 -16.23
C VAL A 347 -10.07 0.06 -17.29
N PHE A 348 -10.20 -1.19 -16.85
CA PHE A 348 -10.48 -2.35 -17.68
C PHE A 348 -11.87 -2.90 -17.33
N VAL A 349 -12.58 -3.39 -18.33
CA VAL A 349 -13.73 -4.31 -18.13
C VAL A 349 -13.28 -5.75 -18.36
N THR A 350 -14.11 -6.72 -18.02
CA THR A 350 -13.79 -8.16 -18.15
C THR A 350 -13.23 -8.55 -19.51
N GLU A 351 -13.81 -8.05 -20.62
CA GLU A 351 -13.31 -8.35 -21.97
C GLU A 351 -11.89 -7.82 -22.19
N ASN A 352 -11.62 -6.58 -21.78
CA ASN A 352 -10.28 -5.99 -21.88
C ASN A 352 -9.25 -6.75 -21.05
N LEU A 353 -9.67 -7.32 -19.91
CA LEU A 353 -8.82 -8.10 -19.02
C LEU A 353 -8.40 -9.43 -19.65
N ILE A 354 -9.33 -10.10 -20.34
CA ILE A 354 -9.05 -11.33 -21.12
C ILE A 354 -8.10 -11.01 -22.30
N ASN A 355 -8.33 -9.88 -22.96
CA ASN A 355 -7.45 -9.41 -24.04
C ASN A 355 -6.03 -9.08 -23.53
N LEU A 356 -5.91 -8.47 -22.35
CA LEU A 356 -4.62 -8.24 -21.69
C LEU A 356 -3.91 -9.56 -21.41
N GLU A 357 -4.60 -10.52 -20.78
CA GLU A 357 -4.05 -11.83 -20.43
C GLU A 357 -3.49 -12.54 -21.68
N SER A 358 -4.32 -12.67 -22.72
CA SER A 358 -3.90 -13.32 -23.96
C SER A 358 -2.76 -12.58 -24.67
N SER A 359 -2.70 -11.25 -24.55
CA SER A 359 -1.63 -10.44 -25.12
C SER A 359 -0.30 -10.65 -24.42
N MET A 360 -0.29 -10.76 -23.09
CA MET A 360 0.93 -11.04 -22.33
C MET A 360 1.50 -12.43 -22.66
N VAL A 361 0.62 -13.43 -22.86
CA VAL A 361 1.04 -14.76 -23.32
C VAL A 361 1.65 -14.71 -24.71
N LYS A 362 1.00 -14.02 -25.67
CA LYS A 362 1.55 -13.81 -27.02
C LYS A 362 2.90 -13.09 -26.99
N ILE A 363 3.06 -12.10 -26.12
CA ILE A 363 4.32 -11.37 -25.94
C ILE A 363 5.44 -12.31 -25.48
N ASN A 364 5.15 -13.24 -24.56
CA ASN A 364 6.13 -14.24 -24.16
C ASN A 364 6.56 -15.11 -25.35
N GLU A 365 5.62 -15.62 -26.15
CA GLU A 365 5.94 -16.42 -27.35
C GLU A 365 6.78 -15.63 -28.38
N TRP A 366 6.48 -14.35 -28.56
CA TRP A 366 7.27 -13.47 -29.42
C TRP A 366 8.66 -13.17 -28.85
N SER A 367 8.77 -13.09 -27.52
CA SER A 367 10.04 -12.96 -26.82
C SER A 367 10.91 -14.20 -27.04
N ASP A 368 10.36 -15.40 -26.85
CA ASP A 368 11.07 -16.67 -27.07
C ASP A 368 11.58 -16.74 -28.51
N THR A 369 10.72 -16.38 -29.48
CA THR A 369 11.09 -16.32 -30.90
C THR A 369 12.21 -15.31 -31.16
N ALA A 370 12.14 -14.12 -30.58
CA ALA A 370 13.14 -13.08 -30.76
C ALA A 370 14.51 -13.49 -30.19
N GLN A 371 14.50 -14.13 -29.01
CA GLN A 371 15.70 -14.65 -28.34
C GLN A 371 16.32 -15.81 -29.12
N GLU A 372 15.51 -16.77 -29.57
CA GLU A 372 15.97 -17.91 -30.40
C GLU A 372 16.63 -17.44 -31.71
N LYS A 373 16.06 -16.41 -32.34
CA LYS A 373 16.61 -15.83 -33.58
C LYS A 373 17.71 -14.80 -33.35
N GLY A 374 18.09 -14.51 -32.09
CA GLY A 374 19.15 -13.55 -31.75
C GLY A 374 18.88 -12.13 -32.25
N VAL A 375 17.61 -11.69 -32.24
CA VAL A 375 17.22 -10.36 -32.73
C VAL A 375 17.77 -9.29 -31.79
N ARG A 376 18.67 -8.43 -32.30
CA ARG A 376 19.30 -7.33 -31.57
C ARG A 376 19.11 -6.00 -32.29
N ARG A 377 17.85 -5.58 -32.42
CA ARG A 377 17.47 -4.31 -33.03
C ARG A 377 16.17 -3.80 -32.41
N ARG A 378 16.01 -2.48 -32.38
CA ARG A 378 14.74 -1.87 -31.95
C ARG A 378 13.60 -2.37 -32.82
N PHE A 379 12.60 -2.95 -32.17
CA PHE A 379 11.40 -3.43 -32.82
C PHE A 379 10.23 -3.30 -31.85
N GLU A 380 9.07 -2.90 -32.35
CA GLU A 380 7.84 -2.91 -31.57
C GLU A 380 6.71 -3.58 -32.36
N LYS A 381 5.83 -4.27 -31.66
CA LYS A 381 4.65 -4.91 -32.25
C LYS A 381 3.49 -4.87 -31.29
N VAL A 382 2.35 -4.35 -31.75
CA VAL A 382 1.12 -4.30 -30.95
C VAL A 382 0.51 -5.71 -30.86
N ALA A 383 0.26 -6.17 -29.63
CA ALA A 383 -0.40 -7.45 -29.32
C ALA A 383 -1.93 -7.30 -29.28
N SER A 384 -2.41 -6.21 -28.68
CA SER A 384 -3.81 -5.81 -28.68
C SER A 384 -3.93 -4.30 -28.45
N CYS A 385 -5.09 -3.75 -28.79
CA CYS A 385 -5.42 -2.37 -28.48
C CYS A 385 -6.93 -2.23 -28.25
N PHE A 386 -7.32 -1.46 -27.24
CA PHE A 386 -8.71 -1.26 -26.88
C PHE A 386 -8.96 0.19 -26.41
N PRO A 387 -10.12 0.79 -26.75
CA PRO A 387 -11.12 0.24 -27.68
C PRO A 387 -10.65 0.32 -29.14
N GLU A 388 -10.97 -0.69 -29.96
CA GLU A 388 -10.41 -0.87 -31.32
C GLU A 388 -10.58 0.35 -32.23
N ASN A 389 -11.73 1.02 -32.15
CA ASN A 389 -12.04 2.22 -32.93
C ASN A 389 -11.15 3.43 -32.61
N GLN A 390 -10.51 3.45 -31.43
CA GLN A 390 -9.62 4.54 -31.00
C GLN A 390 -8.13 4.16 -31.13
N CYS A 391 -7.82 3.02 -31.75
CA CYS A 391 -6.45 2.55 -31.93
C CYS A 391 -5.77 3.15 -33.17
N GLN A 392 -6.54 3.44 -34.22
CA GLN A 392 -5.98 3.94 -35.48
C GLN A 392 -5.79 5.47 -35.46
N GLU A 393 -6.77 6.21 -34.94
CA GLU A 393 -6.74 7.67 -34.94
C GLU A 393 -6.37 8.24 -33.55
N LYS A 394 -5.12 8.68 -33.45
CA LYS A 394 -4.54 9.33 -32.24
C LYS A 394 -4.91 10.81 -32.17
N ILE A 395 -6.20 11.10 -32.20
CA ILE A 395 -6.76 12.45 -32.12
C ILE A 395 -7.14 12.83 -30.68
N GLU A 396 -7.09 14.12 -30.39
CA GLU A 396 -7.50 14.65 -29.08
C GLU A 396 -8.95 14.26 -28.76
N GLY A 397 -9.21 13.84 -27.52
CA GLY A 397 -10.52 13.33 -27.08
C GLY A 397 -10.67 11.80 -27.19
N ASN A 398 -9.84 11.11 -27.98
CA ASN A 398 -9.82 9.65 -28.03
C ASN A 398 -8.73 9.08 -27.11
N SER A 399 -9.06 8.02 -26.37
CA SER A 399 -8.10 7.35 -25.48
C SER A 399 -8.12 5.84 -25.63
N SER A 400 -7.03 5.29 -26.14
CA SER A 400 -6.83 3.85 -26.28
C SER A 400 -5.71 3.36 -25.38
N THR A 401 -5.75 2.07 -25.07
CA THR A 401 -4.69 1.37 -24.38
C THR A 401 -4.16 0.29 -25.31
N GLU A 402 -2.87 0.36 -25.62
CA GLU A 402 -2.15 -0.61 -26.45
C GLU A 402 -1.31 -1.52 -25.55
N ILE A 403 -1.31 -2.81 -25.84
CA ILE A 403 -0.37 -3.78 -25.26
C ILE A 403 0.67 -4.07 -26.32
N VAL A 404 1.93 -3.73 -26.04
CA VAL A 404 2.99 -3.68 -27.04
C VAL A 404 4.15 -4.57 -26.63
N PHE A 405 4.63 -5.39 -27.56
CA PHE A 405 5.89 -6.09 -27.48
C PHE A 405 7.03 -5.17 -27.90
N LEU A 406 8.12 -5.18 -27.15
CA LEU A 406 9.32 -4.38 -27.41
C LEU A 406 10.55 -5.29 -27.49
N ILE A 407 11.44 -4.99 -28.44
CA ILE A 407 12.82 -5.49 -28.49
C ILE A 407 13.76 -4.28 -28.44
N TYR A 408 14.77 -4.34 -27.59
CA TYR A 408 15.81 -3.34 -27.43
C TYR A 408 17.04 -3.64 -28.31
N GLU A 409 17.99 -2.70 -28.38
CA GLU A 409 19.19 -2.85 -29.21
C GLU A 409 20.13 -3.96 -28.74
N ASP A 410 20.14 -4.23 -27.43
CA ASP A 410 20.86 -5.34 -26.81
C ASP A 410 20.16 -6.70 -26.99
N GLY A 411 18.95 -6.71 -27.55
CA GLY A 411 18.11 -7.90 -27.72
C GLY A 411 17.24 -8.22 -26.50
N ALA A 412 17.25 -7.39 -25.46
CA ALA A 412 16.31 -7.52 -24.36
C ALA A 412 14.88 -7.32 -24.86
N THR A 413 13.93 -8.02 -24.25
CA THR A 413 12.51 -7.99 -24.62
C THR A 413 11.68 -7.45 -23.46
N ALA A 414 10.56 -6.80 -23.79
CA ALA A 414 9.65 -6.27 -22.78
C ALA A 414 8.21 -6.25 -23.29
N ALA A 415 7.27 -6.24 -22.34
CA ALA A 415 5.90 -5.84 -22.58
C ALA A 415 5.74 -4.35 -22.24
N SER A 416 4.79 -3.66 -22.86
CA SER A 416 4.45 -2.28 -22.53
C SER A 416 2.94 -2.09 -22.54
N ILE A 417 2.40 -1.54 -21.47
CA ILE A 417 1.02 -1.06 -21.41
C ILE A 417 1.08 0.43 -21.74
N ARG A 418 0.61 0.80 -22.93
CA ARG A 418 0.70 2.17 -23.44
C ARG A 418 -0.66 2.82 -23.47
N ARG A 419 -0.85 3.86 -22.64
CA ARG A 419 -2.05 4.68 -22.64
C ARG A 419 -1.89 5.83 -23.64
N ASN A 420 -2.68 5.82 -24.69
CA ASN A 420 -2.81 6.91 -25.64
C ASN A 420 -3.94 7.84 -25.19
N LYS A 421 -3.68 9.14 -25.12
CA LYS A 421 -4.63 10.22 -24.84
C LYS A 421 -4.59 11.19 -26.04
N GLY A 422 -5.02 10.70 -27.20
CA GLY A 422 -4.85 11.37 -28.48
C GLY A 422 -3.38 11.48 -28.88
N ARG A 423 -2.86 12.72 -28.95
CA ARG A 423 -1.48 13.00 -29.39
C ARG A 423 -0.41 12.63 -28.36
N PHE A 424 -0.80 12.42 -27.11
CA PHE A 424 0.11 12.05 -26.03
C PHE A 424 0.00 10.56 -25.75
N ALA A 425 1.14 9.88 -25.63
CA ALA A 425 1.20 8.47 -25.27
C ALA A 425 2.16 8.28 -24.09
N LYS A 426 1.72 7.55 -23.07
CA LYS A 426 2.53 7.16 -21.92
C LYS A 426 2.62 5.64 -21.84
N GLY A 427 3.83 5.11 -21.83
CA GLY A 427 4.11 3.68 -21.78
C GLY A 427 4.62 3.25 -20.42
N TYR A 428 4.08 2.14 -19.91
CA TYR A 428 4.53 1.47 -18.70
C TYR A 428 5.12 0.13 -19.09
N ASN A 429 6.44 0.03 -19.05
CA ASN A 429 7.17 -1.15 -19.53
C ASN A 429 7.35 -2.16 -18.39
N LEU A 430 7.26 -3.44 -18.75
CA LEU A 430 7.31 -4.58 -17.86
C LEU A 430 8.31 -5.58 -18.44
N SER A 431 9.03 -6.31 -17.59
CA SER A 431 9.73 -7.51 -18.06
C SER A 431 8.72 -8.52 -18.58
N VAL A 432 9.15 -9.45 -19.44
CA VAL A 432 8.24 -10.48 -19.99
C VAL A 432 7.69 -11.36 -18.87
N GLU A 433 8.50 -11.68 -17.87
CA GLU A 433 8.12 -12.42 -16.66
C GLU A 433 7.11 -11.65 -15.83
N SER A 434 7.34 -10.35 -15.65
CA SER A 434 6.40 -9.45 -14.95
C SER A 434 5.06 -9.36 -15.68
N GLY A 435 5.08 -9.38 -17.02
CA GLY A 435 3.88 -9.45 -17.86
C GLY A 435 3.10 -10.75 -17.69
N LEU A 436 3.79 -11.90 -17.62
CA LEU A 436 3.16 -13.20 -17.33
C LEU A 436 2.58 -13.26 -15.92
N LEU A 437 3.28 -12.69 -14.94
CA LEU A 437 2.82 -12.57 -13.57
C LEU A 437 1.53 -11.75 -13.51
N LEU A 438 1.51 -10.59 -14.17
CA LEU A 438 0.32 -9.75 -14.31
C LEU A 438 -0.84 -10.49 -15.00
N ALA A 439 -0.55 -11.31 -16.01
CA ALA A 439 -1.56 -12.10 -16.71
C ALA A 439 -2.22 -13.15 -15.80
N ALA A 440 -1.41 -13.91 -15.05
CA ALA A 440 -1.91 -14.86 -14.06
C ALA A 440 -2.81 -14.18 -13.00
N TYR A 441 -2.40 -13.00 -12.57
CA TYR A 441 -3.11 -12.20 -11.60
C TYR A 441 -4.43 -11.65 -12.12
N ALA A 442 -4.41 -11.04 -13.30
CA ALA A 442 -5.60 -10.59 -14.01
C ALA A 442 -6.62 -11.71 -14.14
N SER A 443 -6.18 -12.92 -14.50
CA SER A 443 -7.03 -14.11 -14.62
C SER A 443 -7.71 -14.49 -13.28
N TYR A 444 -6.93 -14.57 -12.20
CA TYR A 444 -7.46 -14.87 -10.86
C TYR A 444 -8.45 -13.80 -10.38
N MET A 445 -8.12 -12.51 -10.57
CA MET A 445 -8.99 -11.40 -10.19
C MET A 445 -10.27 -11.35 -11.01
N ASN A 446 -10.20 -11.73 -12.28
CA ASN A 446 -11.37 -11.85 -13.12
C ASN A 446 -12.32 -12.91 -12.57
N GLU A 447 -11.81 -14.09 -12.22
CA GLU A 447 -12.61 -15.17 -11.66
C GLU A 447 -13.21 -14.83 -10.30
N LEU A 448 -12.40 -14.32 -9.38
CA LEU A 448 -12.85 -13.96 -8.04
C LEU A 448 -13.90 -12.84 -8.11
N GLY A 449 -13.62 -11.77 -8.88
CA GLY A 449 -14.55 -10.67 -9.09
C GLY A 449 -15.84 -11.11 -9.78
N SER A 450 -15.76 -11.99 -10.78
CA SER A 450 -16.95 -12.49 -11.49
C SER A 450 -17.82 -13.37 -10.59
N LYS A 451 -17.22 -14.22 -9.75
CA LYS A 451 -17.95 -15.02 -8.77
C LYS A 451 -18.70 -14.16 -7.77
N GLU A 452 -18.05 -13.13 -7.23
CA GLU A 452 -18.69 -12.19 -6.30
C GLU A 452 -19.78 -11.36 -6.97
N PHE A 453 -19.49 -10.84 -8.16
CA PHE A 453 -20.46 -10.07 -8.93
C PHE A 453 -21.70 -10.91 -9.24
N PHE A 454 -21.50 -12.14 -9.72
CA PHE A 454 -22.58 -13.08 -9.99
C PHE A 454 -23.37 -13.39 -8.72
N ALA A 455 -22.72 -13.75 -7.62
CA ALA A 455 -23.40 -14.03 -6.35
C ALA A 455 -24.24 -12.85 -5.82
N ALA A 456 -23.86 -11.61 -6.15
CA ALA A 456 -24.56 -10.40 -5.74
C ALA A 456 -25.64 -9.92 -6.74
N THR A 457 -25.67 -10.44 -7.97
CA THR A 457 -26.54 -9.95 -9.06
C THR A 457 -27.45 -11.01 -9.66
N VAL A 458 -27.20 -12.29 -9.38
CA VAL A 458 -27.98 -13.43 -9.85
C VAL A 458 -29.41 -13.36 -9.32
N SER A 459 -30.39 -13.65 -10.18
CA SER A 459 -31.79 -13.73 -9.80
C SER A 459 -32.12 -15.06 -9.10
N ASP A 460 -33.21 -15.11 -8.31
CA ASP A 460 -33.65 -16.34 -7.62
C ASP A 460 -33.86 -17.51 -8.61
N ALA A 461 -34.38 -17.24 -9.81
CA ALA A 461 -34.56 -18.26 -10.84
C ALA A 461 -33.24 -18.79 -11.42
N GLU A 462 -32.23 -17.92 -11.54
CA GLU A 462 -30.88 -18.33 -11.97
C GLU A 462 -30.14 -19.06 -10.84
N LEU A 463 -30.42 -18.73 -9.58
CA LEU A 463 -29.91 -19.46 -8.41
C LEU A 463 -30.49 -20.86 -8.33
N ASP A 464 -31.79 -21.03 -8.53
CA ASP A 464 -32.44 -22.35 -8.50
C ASP A 464 -31.80 -23.30 -9.53
N ASN A 465 -31.49 -22.80 -10.74
CA ASN A 465 -30.81 -23.59 -11.79
C ASN A 465 -29.39 -24.04 -11.44
N LEU A 466 -28.73 -23.46 -10.43
CA LEU A 466 -27.38 -23.90 -10.01
C LEU A 466 -27.40 -25.15 -9.13
N PHE A 467 -28.57 -25.49 -8.56
CA PHE A 467 -28.75 -26.59 -7.62
C PHE A 467 -29.54 -27.77 -8.21
N GLU A 468 -29.96 -27.68 -9.47
CA GLU A 468 -30.49 -28.77 -10.29
C GLU A 468 -29.35 -29.51 -11.03
#